data_AF-A0A1F5UII3-F1
#
_entry.id   AF-A0A1F5UII3-F1
#
_cell.length_a   1.000
_cell.length_b   1.000
_cell.length_c   1.000
_cell.angle_alpha   90.00
_cell.angle_beta   90.00
_cell.angle_gamma   90.00
#
_symmetry.space_group_name_H-M   'P 1'
#
loop_
_entity.id
_entity.type
_entity.pdbx_description
1 polymer ?
#
loop_
_entity_poly.entity_id
_entity_poly.type
_entity_poly.pdbx_seq_one_letter_code
_entity_poly.pdbx_strand_id
1 'polypeptide(L)' 'MARKVTTVKQRTGKKAEGNSIEERIRMKAYELFEKNGKEHGRDMEHWLKAETLVKSGKGA' A
#
# COMPACT_ATOMS: atom_id res chain seq x y z
N MET A 1 21.99 -33.67 18.64
CA MET A 1 21.30 -33.49 17.35
C MET A 1 19.85 -33.04 17.59
N ALA A 2 19.30 -32.25 16.67
CA ALA A 2 17.90 -31.83 16.55
C ALA A 2 17.36 -30.72 17.50
N ARG A 3 17.45 -29.47 17.05
CA ARG A 3 16.41 -28.46 17.31
C ARG A 3 15.57 -28.31 16.05
N LYS A 4 14.30 -28.70 16.16
CA LYS A 4 13.29 -28.55 15.11
C LYS A 4 13.05 -27.05 14.95
N VAL A 5 13.51 -26.47 13.85
CA VAL A 5 13.19 -25.08 13.52
C VAL A 5 11.70 -24.99 13.23
N THR A 6 11.05 -24.17 14.04
CA THR A 6 9.63 -23.90 14.09
C THR A 6 9.11 -23.31 12.80
N THR A 7 7.91 -23.74 12.43
CA THR A 7 7.10 -23.20 11.35
C THR A 7 6.97 -21.66 11.49
N VAL A 8 7.20 -20.93 10.40
CA VAL A 8 6.51 -19.65 10.18
C VAL A 8 5.78 -19.74 8.84
N LYS A 9 4.52 -20.17 8.96
CA LYS A 9 3.51 -20.11 7.92
C LYS A 9 2.73 -18.83 8.15
N GLN A 10 2.98 -17.79 7.36
CA GLN A 10 2.11 -16.62 7.11
C GLN A 10 2.87 -15.75 6.10
N ARG A 11 2.67 -15.83 4.77
CA ARG A 11 1.48 -15.51 3.96
C ARG A 11 0.75 -14.25 4.43
N THR A 12 1.27 -13.10 4.01
CA THR A 12 0.55 -11.81 4.01
C THR A 12 0.97 -11.07 2.74
N GLY A 13 0.14 -10.83 1.75
CA GLY A 13 -1.21 -11.29 1.46
C GLY A 13 -1.48 -10.94 0.02
N LYS A 14 -1.77 -11.93 -0.83
CA LYS A 14 -2.42 -11.69 -2.10
C LYS A 14 -3.88 -11.36 -1.75
N LYS A 15 -4.18 -10.12 -1.36
CA LYS A 15 -5.58 -9.70 -1.23
C LYS A 15 -6.09 -9.41 -2.65
N ALA A 16 -6.89 -10.36 -3.08
CA ALA A 16 -7.61 -10.41 -4.33
C ALA A 16 -8.51 -9.17 -4.52
N GLU A 17 -8.32 -8.49 -5.66
CA GLU A 17 -9.30 -7.87 -6.58
C GLU A 17 -10.23 -6.75 -6.05
N GLY A 18 -10.72 -6.80 -4.81
CA GLY A 18 -11.22 -5.63 -4.08
C GLY A 18 -10.10 -4.82 -3.40
N ASN A 19 -8.93 -5.46 -3.21
CA ASN A 19 -7.72 -4.83 -2.68
C ASN A 19 -6.87 -4.12 -3.72
N SER A 20 -7.08 -4.38 -5.02
CA SER A 20 -6.21 -3.83 -6.05
C SER A 20 -6.30 -2.30 -6.14
N ILE A 21 -7.45 -1.70 -5.81
CA ILE A 21 -7.56 -0.23 -5.78
C ILE A 21 -6.89 0.32 -4.52
N GLU A 22 -7.24 -0.18 -3.34
CA GLU A 22 -6.67 0.29 -2.07
C GLU A 22 -5.15 0.09 -1.99
N GLU A 23 -4.63 -1.02 -2.54
CA GLU A 23 -3.19 -1.28 -2.64
C GLU A 23 -2.49 -0.34 -3.62
N ARG A 24 -3.15 0.00 -4.75
CA ARG A 24 -2.64 1.04 -5.66
C ARG A 24 -2.64 2.41 -4.99
N ILE A 25 -3.67 2.73 -4.20
CA ILE A 25 -3.75 3.97 -3.43
C ILE A 25 -2.60 4.02 -2.43
N ARG A 26 -2.41 2.95 -1.66
CA ARG A 26 -1.31 2.83 -0.69
C ARG A 26 0.06 3.03 -1.36
N MET A 27 0.33 2.32 -2.46
CA MET A 27 1.60 2.47 -3.18
C MET A 27 1.78 3.90 -3.68
N LYS A 28 0.72 4.54 -4.19
CA LYS A 28 0.82 5.90 -4.73
C LYS A 28 0.92 6.97 -3.65
N ALA A 29 0.27 6.76 -2.51
CA ALA A 29 0.40 7.60 -1.33
C ALA A 29 1.83 7.53 -0.77
N TYR A 30 2.41 6.33 -0.72
CA TYR A 30 3.78 6.13 -0.27
C TYR A 30 4.80 6.80 -1.22
N GLU A 31 4.62 6.67 -2.53
CA GLU A 31 5.47 7.34 -3.52
C GLU A 31 5.38 8.88 -3.42
N LEU A 32 4.17 9.42 -3.18
CA LEU A 32 3.96 10.85 -2.93
C LEU A 32 4.62 11.31 -1.62
N PHE A 33 4.53 10.49 -0.57
CA PHE A 33 5.16 10.76 0.72
C PHE A 33 6.68 10.83 0.60
N GLU A 34 7.31 9.88 -0.11
CA GLU A 34 8.76 9.90 -0.33
C GLU A 34 9.19 11.09 -1.19
N LYS A 35 8.44 11.42 -2.26
CA LYS A 35 8.73 12.58 -3.11
C LYS A 35 8.58 13.92 -2.40
N ASN A 36 7.64 14.05 -1.46
CA ASN A 36 7.45 15.27 -0.68
C ASN A 36 8.42 15.39 0.51
N GLY A 37 9.43 14.52 0.61
CA GLY A 37 10.44 14.61 1.66
C GLY A 37 10.01 13.98 3.00
N LYS A 38 9.05 13.06 2.98
CA LYS A 38 8.58 12.31 4.16
C LYS A 38 8.04 13.22 5.26
N GLU A 39 7.42 14.33 4.85
CA GLU A 39 6.84 15.31 5.75
C GLU A 39 5.69 14.68 6.54
N HIS A 40 5.93 14.49 7.84
CA HIS A 40 4.96 13.94 8.78
C HIS A 40 3.79 14.90 8.96
N GLY A 41 2.57 14.38 8.93
CA GLY A 41 1.34 15.16 9.08
C GLY A 41 0.60 15.44 7.76
N ARG A 42 1.20 15.08 6.62
CA ARG A 42 0.54 15.12 5.30
C ARG A 42 0.12 13.73 4.79
N ASP A 43 0.26 12.70 5.61
CA ASP A 43 -0.03 11.31 5.25
C ASP A 43 -1.49 11.12 4.76
N MET A 44 -2.45 11.82 5.38
CA MET A 44 -3.85 11.84 4.92
C MET A 44 -4.01 12.55 3.57
N GLU A 45 -3.31 13.66 3.35
CA GLU A 45 -3.36 14.38 2.06
C GLU A 45 -2.77 13.51 0.94
N HIS A 46 -1.65 12.83 1.21
CA HIS A 46 -1.03 11.89 0.28
C HIS A 46 -1.95 10.71 -0.03
N TRP A 47 -2.66 10.19 0.98
CA TRP A 47 -3.65 9.12 0.80
C TRP A 47 -4.84 9.57 -0.06
N LEU A 48 -5.46 10.70 0.26
CA LEU A 48 -6.61 11.24 -0.49
C LEU A 48 -6.24 11.58 -1.95
N LYS A 49 -5.05 12.14 -2.15
CA LYS A 49 -4.53 12.43 -3.50
C LYS A 49 -4.30 11.15 -4.29
N ALA A 50 -3.72 10.12 -3.67
CA ALA A 50 -3.57 8.82 -4.28
C ALA A 50 -4.91 8.14 -4.60
N GLU A 51 -5.90 8.24 -3.70
CA GLU A 51 -7.26 7.74 -3.91
C GLU A 51 -7.90 8.38 -5.13
N THR A 52 -7.81 9.70 -5.24
CA THR A 52 -8.33 10.47 -6.36
C THR A 52 -7.63 10.06 -7.67
N LEU A 53 -6.31 9.93 -7.68
CA LEU A 53 -5.55 9.51 -8.86
C LEU A 53 -5.91 8.09 -9.32
N VAL A 54 -6.05 7.14 -8.38
CA VAL A 54 -6.34 5.74 -8.70
C VAL A 54 -7.80 5.55 -9.12
N LYS A 55 -8.75 6.24 -8.48
CA LYS A 55 -10.18 6.20 -8.84
C LYS A 55 -10.47 6.97 -10.13
N SER A 56 -9.85 8.14 -10.33
CA SER A 56 -10.07 8.98 -11.52
C SER A 56 -9.38 8.43 -12.78
N GLY A 57 -8.36 7.58 -12.64
CA GLY A 57 -7.60 6.99 -13.76
C GLY A 57 -8.12 5.63 -14.26
N LYS A 58 -9.28 5.15 -13.81
CA LYS A 58 -9.88 3.89 -14.25
C LYS A 58 -11.28 4.15 -14.82
N GLY A 59 -11.30 4.80 -15.98
CA GLY A 59 -12.55 5.17 -16.67
C GLY A 59 -12.33 5.83 -18.03
N ALA A 60 -11.24 5.50 -18.74
CA ALA A 60 -11.00 5.88 -20.12
C ALA A 60 -10.51 4.66 -20.89
#